data_AF-A0A7Y8QB85-F1
#
_entry.id   AF-A0A7Y8QB85-F1
#
_cell.length_a   1.000
_cell.length_b   1.000
_cell.length_c   1.000
_cell.angle_alpha   90.00
_cell.angle_beta   90.00
_cell.angle_gamma   90.00
#
_symmetry.space_group_name_H-M   'P 1'
#
loop_
_entity.id
_entity.type
_entity.pdbx_description
1 polymer ?
#
loop_
_entity_poly.entity_id
_entity_poly.type
_entity_poly.pdbx_seq_one_letter_code
_entity_poly.pdbx_strand_id
1 'polypeptide(L)'
;MADTTDLATPVITIFEKIFTPLKQFAEFQLEKVNFQSLALEAHNKLAGLAQVRTINEFDRSVSLYDFYVPPQVTNLESNQIFVVNDLSDFSNPKKVLISGIVGQGKSILMKNLAIKESYKGEKFPVFMELRELGEEEGLENFIHRNIGNYIGLESHKLQSYLLREGKVILFLDGFDEIKTGEMGRIVKEFEKLIKKFPKLNFIVSSRPEENRTYALTDSKKY
;
A
#
# COMPACT_ATOMS: atom_id res chain seq x y z
N MET A 1 11.09 -11.02 21.19
CA MET A 1 10.54 -9.93 20.36
C MET A 1 11.58 -9.65 19.30
N ALA A 2 11.26 -9.91 18.02
CA ALA A 2 12.17 -9.56 16.94
C ALA A 2 12.28 -8.04 16.88
N ASP A 3 13.49 -7.53 16.71
CA ASP A 3 13.77 -6.11 16.60
C ASP A 3 13.14 -5.58 15.30
N THR A 4 11.90 -5.10 15.36
CA THR A 4 11.12 -4.63 14.20
C THR A 4 11.64 -3.32 13.60
N THR A 5 12.84 -2.90 14.00
CA THR A 5 13.56 -1.74 13.48
C THR A 5 14.52 -2.07 12.34
N ASP A 6 14.95 -3.34 12.18
CA ASP A 6 15.80 -3.73 11.04
C ASP A 6 14.98 -4.04 9.78
N LEU A 7 14.80 -3.01 8.95
CA LEU A 7 14.18 -3.13 7.63
C LEU A 7 15.15 -3.59 6.53
N ALA A 8 16.42 -3.89 6.82
CA ALA A 8 17.36 -4.37 5.80
C ALA A 8 17.03 -5.82 5.40
N THR A 9 16.86 -6.69 6.38
CA THR A 9 16.49 -8.10 6.20
C THR A 9 15.21 -8.32 5.35
N PRO A 10 14.07 -7.65 5.61
CA PRO A 10 12.88 -7.81 4.79
C PRO A 10 13.06 -7.31 3.36
N VAL A 11 13.74 -6.18 3.17
CA VAL A 11 14.03 -5.64 1.83
C VAL A 11 14.87 -6.61 1.03
N ILE A 12 15.96 -7.13 1.60
CA ILE A 12 16.79 -8.14 0.93
C ILE A 12 15.94 -9.35 0.52
N THR A 13 15.10 -9.86 1.42
CA THR A 13 14.23 -11.01 1.14
C THR A 13 13.25 -10.72 0.00
N ILE A 14 12.61 -9.54 -0.01
CA ILE A 14 11.72 -9.13 -1.11
C ILE A 14 12.51 -9.08 -2.42
N PHE A 15 13.69 -8.48 -2.40
CA PHE A 15 14.52 -8.34 -3.59
C PHE A 15 14.94 -9.70 -4.15
N GLU A 16 15.36 -10.63 -3.29
CA GLU A 16 15.70 -11.99 -3.69
C GLU A 16 14.51 -12.75 -4.29
N LYS A 17 13.33 -12.69 -3.65
CA LYS A 17 12.15 -13.47 -4.05
C LYS A 17 11.36 -12.87 -5.21
N ILE A 18 11.31 -11.55 -5.31
CA ILE A 18 10.47 -10.82 -6.27
C ILE A 18 11.29 -10.30 -7.45
N PHE A 19 12.44 -9.69 -7.18
CA PHE A 19 13.18 -8.93 -8.20
C PHE A 19 14.27 -9.75 -8.89
N THR A 20 14.80 -10.81 -8.27
CA THR A 20 15.70 -11.75 -8.96
C THR A 20 15.01 -12.47 -10.13
N PRO A 21 13.79 -13.03 -10.00
CA PRO A 21 13.07 -13.58 -11.15
C PRO A 21 12.73 -12.52 -12.21
N LEU A 22 12.51 -11.27 -11.80
CA LEU A 22 12.31 -10.14 -12.71
C LEU A 22 13.55 -9.92 -13.61
N LYS A 23 14.76 -10.13 -13.06
CA LYS A 23 16.03 -10.06 -13.79
C LYS A 23 16.09 -11.02 -14.96
N GLN A 24 15.64 -12.26 -14.74
CA GLN A 24 15.56 -13.30 -15.77
C GLN A 24 14.45 -12.99 -16.79
N PHE A 25 13.30 -12.48 -16.33
CA PHE A 25 12.21 -12.09 -17.23
C PHE A 25 12.57 -10.91 -18.15
N ALA A 26 13.45 -10.01 -17.71
CA ALA A 26 13.82 -8.82 -18.46
C ALA A 26 15.26 -8.87 -19.01
N GLU A 27 15.70 -10.04 -19.46
CA GLU A 27 16.99 -10.35 -20.13
C GLU A 27 17.39 -9.44 -21.31
N PHE A 28 16.68 -8.34 -21.57
CA PHE A 28 17.05 -7.29 -22.53
C PHE A 28 16.94 -5.84 -21.99
N GLN A 29 16.46 -5.63 -20.77
CA GLN A 29 16.15 -4.29 -20.21
C GLN A 29 16.85 -4.01 -18.87
N LEU A 30 17.30 -5.05 -18.15
CA LEU A 30 17.84 -4.92 -16.79
C LEU A 30 19.37 -4.87 -16.70
N GLU A 31 20.12 -4.97 -17.81
CA GLU A 31 21.59 -4.81 -17.80
C GLU A 31 22.05 -3.44 -17.26
N LYS A 32 21.16 -2.43 -17.25
CA LYS A 32 21.44 -1.07 -16.73
C LYS A 32 20.90 -0.78 -15.33
N VAL A 33 20.14 -1.70 -14.74
CA VAL A 33 19.46 -1.43 -13.46
C VAL A 33 20.32 -1.93 -12.30
N ASN A 34 20.80 -1.00 -11.48
CA ASN A 34 21.58 -1.32 -10.29
C ASN A 34 20.66 -1.82 -9.17
N PHE A 35 20.63 -3.15 -8.98
CA PHE A 35 19.80 -3.82 -7.98
C PHE A 35 20.08 -3.36 -6.54
N GLN A 36 21.33 -3.04 -6.21
CA GLN A 36 21.68 -2.51 -4.89
C GLN A 36 21.07 -1.13 -4.67
N SER A 37 21.05 -0.29 -5.70
CA SER A 37 20.40 1.03 -5.65
C SER A 37 18.90 0.89 -5.44
N LEU A 38 18.23 -0.03 -6.15
CA LEU A 38 16.81 -0.27 -5.98
C LEU A 38 16.48 -0.75 -4.55
N ALA A 39 17.28 -1.67 -4.01
CA ALA A 39 17.11 -2.17 -2.66
C ALA A 39 17.31 -1.06 -1.62
N LEU A 40 18.27 -0.15 -1.85
CA LEU A 40 18.50 1.00 -0.97
C LEU A 40 17.31 1.98 -0.99
N GLU A 41 16.78 2.31 -2.17
CA GLU A 41 15.59 3.17 -2.30
C GLU A 41 14.39 2.56 -1.58
N ALA A 42 14.16 1.27 -1.81
CA ALA A 42 13.10 0.50 -1.16
C ALA A 42 13.23 0.52 0.36
N HIS A 43 14.44 0.31 0.88
CA HIS A 43 14.71 0.37 2.31
C HIS A 43 14.43 1.76 2.89
N ASN A 44 14.94 2.82 2.27
CA ASN A 44 14.75 4.19 2.73
C ASN A 44 13.26 4.55 2.78
N LYS A 45 12.49 4.14 1.78
CA LYS A 45 11.04 4.40 1.72
C LYS A 45 10.27 3.64 2.79
N LEU A 46 10.57 2.36 3.02
CA LEU A 46 9.94 1.59 4.10
C LEU A 46 10.34 2.11 5.49
N ALA A 47 11.60 2.49 5.69
CA ALA A 47 12.08 3.08 6.94
C ALA A 47 11.37 4.41 7.23
N GLY A 48 11.10 5.21 6.19
CA GLY A 48 10.29 6.42 6.29
C GLY A 48 8.87 6.17 6.80
N LEU A 49 8.26 5.00 6.56
CA LEU A 49 6.92 4.69 7.06
C LEU A 49 6.90 4.50 8.58
N ALA A 50 8.00 4.03 9.17
CA ALA A 50 8.13 3.86 10.60
C ALA A 50 8.35 5.19 11.33
N GLN A 51 8.73 6.25 10.61
CA GLN A 51 8.96 7.58 11.17
C GLN A 51 7.73 8.46 10.96
N VAL A 52 7.07 8.83 12.06
CA VAL A 52 5.78 9.54 12.02
C VAL A 52 5.83 10.79 12.88
N ARG A 53 5.21 11.87 12.38
CA ARG A 53 5.03 13.10 13.14
C ARG A 53 3.82 12.95 14.05
N THR A 54 3.97 13.27 15.33
CA THR A 54 2.86 13.31 16.27
C THR A 54 2.34 14.74 16.42
N ILE A 55 1.09 14.89 16.89
CA ILE A 55 0.47 16.20 17.12
C ILE A 55 1.22 16.99 18.21
N ASN A 56 1.90 16.32 19.14
CA ASN A 56 2.58 16.97 20.26
C ASN A 56 4.04 17.36 19.94
N GLU A 57 4.66 16.79 18.92
CA GLU A 57 6.08 17.00 18.61
C GLU A 57 6.26 17.42 17.13
N PHE A 58 5.80 18.62 16.79
CA PHE A 58 5.87 19.14 15.41
C PHE A 58 7.29 19.17 14.83
N ASP A 59 8.31 19.30 15.67
CA ASP A 59 9.71 19.42 15.28
C ASP A 59 10.48 18.09 15.25
N ARG A 60 9.87 16.95 15.64
CA ARG A 60 10.55 15.65 15.68
C ARG A 60 9.67 14.53 15.15
N SER A 61 10.26 13.68 14.30
CA SER A 61 9.68 12.38 13.96
C SER A 61 9.99 11.40 15.09
N VAL A 62 8.99 10.63 15.50
CA VAL A 62 9.14 9.52 16.45
C VAL A 62 8.89 8.20 15.75
N SER A 63 9.37 7.11 16.35
CA SER A 63 9.08 5.78 15.82
C SER A 63 7.61 5.46 16.06
N LEU A 64 6.94 4.96 15.01
CA LEU A 64 5.58 4.43 15.06
C LEU A 64 5.44 3.42 16.20
N TYR A 65 6.46 2.59 16.42
CA TYR A 65 6.44 1.52 17.40
C TYR A 65 6.58 1.98 18.85
N ASP A 66 6.93 3.25 19.09
CA ASP A 66 6.99 3.79 20.45
C ASP A 66 5.59 3.94 21.07
N PHE A 67 4.56 4.06 20.23
CA PHE A 67 3.19 4.35 20.67
C PHE A 67 2.11 3.51 19.96
N TYR A 68 2.48 2.66 18.99
CA TYR A 68 1.50 1.87 18.25
C TYR A 68 0.80 0.85 19.14
N VAL A 69 -0.53 0.89 19.13
CA VAL A 69 -1.41 -0.12 19.74
C VAL A 69 -2.30 -0.70 18.65
N PRO A 70 -2.32 -2.04 18.44
CA PRO A 70 -3.22 -2.68 17.49
C PRO A 70 -4.69 -2.30 17.74
N PRO A 71 -5.39 -1.71 16.76
CA PRO A 71 -6.77 -1.30 16.95
C PRO A 71 -7.72 -2.49 16.87
N GLN A 72 -8.87 -2.35 17.53
CA GLN A 72 -10.04 -3.20 17.30
C GLN A 72 -10.87 -2.61 16.16
N VAL A 73 -11.32 -3.48 15.26
CA VAL A 73 -12.20 -3.12 14.14
C VAL A 73 -13.42 -4.02 14.11
N THR A 74 -14.47 -3.54 13.45
CA THR A 74 -15.70 -4.30 13.21
C THR A 74 -15.81 -4.65 11.74
N ASN A 75 -16.03 -5.91 11.42
CA ASN A 75 -16.40 -6.33 10.08
C ASN A 75 -17.83 -5.83 9.77
N LEU A 76 -18.00 -5.05 8.71
CA LEU A 76 -19.29 -4.45 8.35
C LEU A 76 -20.35 -5.45 7.87
N GLU A 77 -19.93 -6.64 7.39
CA GLU A 77 -20.86 -7.68 6.92
C GLU A 77 -21.26 -8.64 8.04
N SER A 78 -20.29 -9.11 8.84
CA SER A 78 -20.53 -10.10 9.88
C SER A 78 -20.79 -9.52 11.28
N ASN A 79 -20.58 -8.21 11.46
CA ASN A 79 -20.56 -7.53 12.77
C ASN A 79 -19.55 -8.12 13.78
N GLN A 80 -18.60 -8.93 13.32
CA GLN A 80 -17.55 -9.48 14.17
C GLN A 80 -16.54 -8.40 14.54
N ILE A 81 -16.21 -8.32 15.83
CA ILE A 81 -15.16 -7.45 16.35
C ILE A 81 -13.87 -8.27 16.49
N PHE A 82 -12.75 -7.73 16.01
CA PHE A 82 -11.44 -8.37 16.11
C PHE A 82 -10.32 -7.33 16.20
N VAL A 83 -9.17 -7.74 16.74
CA VAL A 83 -7.95 -6.91 16.79
C VAL A 83 -7.18 -7.12 15.49
N VAL A 84 -6.67 -6.03 14.91
CA VAL A 84 -5.87 -6.09 13.67
C VAL A 84 -4.39 -6.06 14.01
N ASN A 85 -3.76 -7.23 14.00
CA ASN A 85 -2.31 -7.37 14.12
C ASN A 85 -1.64 -7.53 12.77
N ASP A 86 -2.27 -8.21 11.82
CA ASP A 86 -1.75 -8.54 10.51
C ASP A 86 -2.86 -8.47 9.44
N LEU A 87 -2.48 -8.39 8.16
CA LEU A 87 -3.46 -8.46 7.08
C LEU A 87 -4.28 -9.75 7.08
N SER A 88 -3.69 -10.87 7.51
CA SER A 88 -4.38 -12.16 7.61
C SER A 88 -5.53 -12.18 8.61
N ASP A 89 -5.65 -11.18 9.50
CA ASP A 89 -6.80 -11.03 10.39
C ASP A 89 -8.07 -10.59 9.63
N PHE A 90 -7.93 -9.98 8.44
CA PHE A 90 -9.07 -9.64 7.59
C PHE A 90 -9.60 -10.89 6.87
N SER A 91 -10.93 -11.02 6.77
CA SER A 91 -11.58 -12.12 6.04
C SER A 91 -11.19 -12.19 4.56
N ASN A 92 -10.94 -11.04 3.93
CA ASN A 92 -10.41 -10.94 2.58
C ASN A 92 -9.17 -10.02 2.55
N PRO A 93 -7.96 -10.55 2.80
CA PRO A 93 -6.75 -9.75 2.93
C PRO A 93 -6.25 -9.14 1.61
N LYS A 94 -6.85 -9.51 0.46
CA LYS A 94 -6.44 -9.03 -0.86
C LYS A 94 -7.02 -7.65 -1.19
N LYS A 95 -8.22 -7.35 -0.71
CA LYS A 95 -8.96 -6.12 -1.01
C LYS A 95 -9.69 -5.68 0.24
N VAL A 96 -9.15 -4.66 0.91
CA VAL A 96 -9.67 -4.20 2.20
C VAL A 96 -10.04 -2.71 2.11
N LEU A 97 -11.21 -2.36 2.64
CA LEU A 97 -11.60 -0.99 2.91
C LEU A 97 -11.59 -0.79 4.43
N ILE A 98 -10.79 0.16 4.91
CA ILE A 98 -10.73 0.57 6.32
C ILE A 98 -11.51 1.88 6.45
N SER A 99 -12.66 1.84 7.13
CA SER A 99 -13.49 3.01 7.39
C SER A 99 -13.39 3.47 8.83
N GLY A 100 -13.35 4.78 9.05
CA GLY A 100 -13.28 5.39 10.39
C GLY A 100 -13.15 6.90 10.34
N ILE A 101 -13.57 7.61 11.39
CA ILE A 101 -13.55 9.09 11.40
C ILE A 101 -12.12 9.64 11.57
N VAL A 102 -11.98 10.96 11.57
CA VAL A 102 -10.70 11.66 11.78
C VAL A 102 -10.12 11.29 13.14
N GLY A 103 -8.80 11.09 13.20
CA GLY A 103 -8.08 10.82 14.45
C GLY A 103 -8.17 9.38 14.97
N GLN A 104 -8.90 8.47 14.31
CA GLN A 104 -8.97 7.05 14.72
C GLN A 104 -7.74 6.21 14.34
N GLY A 105 -6.71 6.80 13.73
CA GLY A 105 -5.46 6.10 13.45
C GLY A 105 -5.45 5.21 12.20
N LYS A 106 -6.33 5.44 11.21
CA LYS A 106 -6.35 4.66 9.95
C LYS A 106 -4.98 4.63 9.24
N SER A 107 -4.37 5.80 9.03
CA SER A 107 -3.05 5.93 8.41
C SER A 107 -1.95 5.23 9.22
N ILE A 108 -2.05 5.30 10.55
CA ILE A 108 -1.13 4.64 11.50
C ILE A 108 -1.25 3.11 11.39
N LEU A 109 -2.48 2.58 11.34
CA LEU A 109 -2.74 1.17 11.08
C LEU A 109 -2.19 0.73 9.72
N MET A 110 -2.44 1.50 8.65
CA MET A 110 -1.94 1.18 7.31
C MET A 110 -0.42 1.17 7.23
N LYS A 111 0.28 2.14 7.85
CA LYS A 111 1.74 2.16 7.93
C LYS A 111 2.29 0.94 8.66
N ASN A 112 1.71 0.58 9.81
CA ASN A 112 2.10 -0.64 10.53
C ASN A 112 1.89 -1.90 9.68
N LEU A 113 0.73 -2.03 9.04
CA LEU A 113 0.44 -3.18 8.17
C LEU A 113 1.38 -3.26 6.96
N ALA A 114 1.72 -2.12 6.34
CA ALA A 114 2.70 -2.05 5.27
C ALA A 114 4.07 -2.54 5.74
N ILE A 115 4.55 -2.06 6.89
CA ILE A 115 5.83 -2.52 7.44
C ILE A 115 5.79 -4.02 7.74
N LYS A 116 4.74 -4.53 8.39
CA LYS A 116 4.58 -5.97 8.67
C LYS A 116 4.55 -6.84 7.41
N GLU A 117 3.86 -6.38 6.37
CA GLU A 117 3.81 -7.10 5.09
C GLU A 117 5.20 -7.17 4.44
N SER A 118 6.03 -6.13 4.61
CA SER A 118 7.42 -6.16 4.13
C SER A 118 8.24 -7.29 4.78
N TYR A 119 8.01 -7.56 6.08
CA TYR A 119 8.67 -8.65 6.81
C TYR A 119 8.34 -10.06 6.31
N LYS A 120 7.22 -10.25 5.61
CA LYS A 120 6.89 -11.54 4.99
C LYS A 120 7.73 -11.83 3.75
N GLY A 121 8.20 -10.78 3.07
CA GLY A 121 9.04 -10.92 1.88
C GLY A 121 8.32 -11.42 0.62
N GLU A 122 6.99 -11.52 0.64
CA GLU A 122 6.22 -12.07 -0.49
C GLU A 122 5.72 -10.99 -1.47
N LYS A 123 5.47 -9.79 -0.95
CA LYS A 123 4.98 -8.63 -1.70
C LYS A 123 5.71 -7.39 -1.22
N PHE A 124 5.93 -6.46 -2.14
CA PHE A 124 6.44 -5.15 -1.81
C PHE A 124 5.27 -4.18 -1.50
N PRO A 125 5.22 -3.59 -0.29
CA PRO A 125 4.15 -2.66 0.08
C PRO A 125 4.47 -1.25 -0.42
N VAL A 126 3.50 -0.61 -1.06
CA VAL A 126 3.60 0.77 -1.58
C VAL A 126 2.52 1.61 -0.93
N PHE A 127 2.90 2.51 -0.03
CA PHE A 127 1.98 3.43 0.64
C PHE A 127 1.90 4.77 -0.10
N MET A 128 0.68 5.22 -0.35
CA MET A 128 0.36 6.39 -1.15
C MET A 128 -0.76 7.17 -0.48
N GLU A 129 -0.61 8.48 -0.40
CA GLU A 129 -1.68 9.38 0.05
C GLU A 129 -2.47 9.84 -1.17
N LEU A 130 -3.77 9.54 -1.21
CA LEU A 130 -4.61 9.82 -2.39
C LEU A 130 -4.81 11.32 -2.64
N ARG A 131 -4.57 12.18 -1.64
CA ARG A 131 -4.50 13.64 -1.81
C ARG A 131 -3.35 14.10 -2.72
N GLU A 132 -2.34 13.25 -2.96
CA GLU A 132 -1.22 13.53 -3.87
C GLU A 132 -1.52 13.17 -5.34
N LEU A 133 -2.70 12.59 -5.59
CA LEU A 133 -3.18 12.32 -6.94
C LEU A 133 -3.51 13.65 -7.64
N GLY A 134 -2.82 13.93 -8.75
CA GLY A 134 -3.11 15.13 -9.54
C GLY A 134 -4.49 15.09 -10.18
N GLU A 135 -5.12 16.26 -10.36
CA GLU A 135 -6.47 16.39 -10.94
C GLU A 135 -6.56 15.77 -12.34
N GLU A 136 -5.52 15.94 -13.15
CA GLU A 136 -5.44 15.37 -14.51
C GLU A 136 -4.70 14.03 -14.55
N GLU A 137 -4.21 13.54 -13.40
CA GLU A 137 -3.47 12.28 -13.31
C GLU A 137 -4.45 11.10 -13.21
N GLY A 138 -4.22 10.08 -14.04
CA GLY A 138 -4.91 8.80 -13.92
C GLY A 138 -4.33 7.97 -12.77
N LEU A 139 -5.17 7.24 -12.06
CA LEU A 139 -4.80 6.36 -10.94
C LEU A 139 -3.74 5.33 -11.33
N GLU A 140 -3.78 4.81 -12.56
CA GLU A 140 -2.73 3.89 -13.03
C GLU A 140 -1.36 4.59 -13.11
N ASN A 141 -1.31 5.81 -13.64
CA ASN A 141 -0.06 6.59 -13.72
C ASN A 141 0.44 6.97 -12.32
N PHE A 142 -0.48 7.32 -11.42
CA PHE A 142 -0.17 7.57 -10.02
C PHE A 142 0.46 6.35 -9.34
N ILE A 143 -0.08 5.15 -9.56
CA ILE A 143 0.47 3.90 -9.03
C ILE A 143 1.86 3.63 -9.61
N HIS A 144 2.04 3.75 -10.92
CA HIS A 144 3.34 3.56 -11.58
C HIS A 144 4.39 4.55 -11.06
N ARG A 145 4.04 5.84 -10.97
CA ARG A 145 4.89 6.90 -10.39
C ARG A 145 5.31 6.55 -8.97
N ASN A 146 4.36 6.09 -8.13
CA ASN A 146 4.67 5.72 -6.77
C ASN A 146 5.51 4.45 -6.66
N ILE A 147 5.30 3.43 -7.50
CA ILE A 147 6.21 2.27 -7.57
C ILE A 147 7.62 2.75 -7.94
N GLY A 148 7.77 3.57 -8.97
CA GLY A 148 9.06 4.17 -9.35
C GLY A 148 9.73 4.87 -8.17
N ASN A 149 9.01 5.76 -7.49
CA ASN A 149 9.50 6.47 -6.31
C ASN A 149 9.88 5.52 -5.15
N TYR A 150 9.19 4.40 -4.98
CA TYR A 150 9.44 3.50 -3.86
C TYR A 150 10.68 2.63 -4.05
N ILE A 151 10.90 2.12 -5.26
CA ILE A 151 11.91 1.10 -5.52
C ILE A 151 12.95 1.54 -6.58
N GLY A 152 12.86 2.75 -7.13
CA GLY A 152 13.73 3.26 -8.20
C GLY A 152 13.49 2.63 -9.57
N LEU A 153 12.36 1.95 -9.77
CA LEU A 153 12.04 1.20 -10.99
C LEU A 153 11.22 2.06 -11.94
N GLU A 154 11.84 2.73 -12.91
CA GLU A 154 11.14 3.65 -13.83
C GLU A 154 10.39 2.99 -15.00
N SER A 155 10.55 1.67 -15.18
CA SER A 155 9.95 0.97 -16.32
C SER A 155 8.49 0.59 -16.06
N HIS A 156 7.54 1.29 -16.69
CA HIS A 156 6.12 0.95 -16.67
C HIS A 156 5.83 -0.52 -17.05
N LYS A 157 6.63 -1.10 -17.94
CA LYS A 157 6.49 -2.52 -18.33
C LYS A 157 6.77 -3.44 -17.13
N LEU A 158 7.84 -3.15 -16.38
CA LEU A 158 8.23 -3.93 -15.21
C LEU A 158 7.30 -3.67 -14.03
N GLN A 159 6.91 -2.41 -13.79
CA GLN A 159 5.90 -2.05 -12.79
C GLN A 159 4.57 -2.77 -13.06
N SER A 160 4.11 -2.77 -14.32
CA SER A 160 2.90 -3.50 -14.74
C SER A 160 3.02 -5.02 -14.55
N TYR A 161 4.23 -5.59 -14.74
CA TYR A 161 4.47 -7.00 -14.46
C TYR A 161 4.34 -7.30 -12.95
N LEU A 162 4.93 -6.46 -12.08
CA LEU A 162 4.81 -6.61 -10.63
C LEU A 162 3.34 -6.58 -10.16
N LEU A 163 2.54 -5.65 -10.71
CA LEU A 163 1.11 -5.55 -10.44
C LEU A 163 0.35 -6.79 -10.93
N ARG A 164 0.63 -7.25 -12.15
CA ARG A 164 -0.01 -8.43 -12.76
C ARG A 164 0.29 -9.71 -11.97
N GLU A 165 1.50 -9.85 -11.46
CA GLU A 165 1.91 -11.02 -10.68
C GLU A 165 1.55 -10.94 -9.19
N GLY A 166 0.91 -9.85 -8.75
CA GLY A 166 0.52 -9.67 -7.35
C GLY A 166 1.72 -9.53 -6.40
N LYS A 167 2.85 -9.07 -6.94
CA LYS A 167 4.11 -8.86 -6.21
C LYS A 167 4.18 -7.52 -5.48
N VAL A 168 3.19 -6.67 -5.70
CA VAL A 168 3.01 -5.40 -5.01
C VAL A 168 1.65 -5.41 -4.31
N ILE A 169 1.59 -4.79 -3.15
CA ILE A 169 0.36 -4.48 -2.44
C ILE A 169 0.29 -2.97 -2.18
N LEU A 170 -0.84 -2.37 -2.55
CA LEU A 170 -1.04 -0.93 -2.49
C LEU A 170 -1.73 -0.55 -1.17
N PHE A 171 -1.21 0.46 -0.49
CA PHE A 171 -1.84 1.09 0.66
C PHE A 171 -2.23 2.52 0.25
N LEU A 172 -3.51 2.75 0.03
CA LEU A 172 -4.07 3.98 -0.54
C LEU A 172 -4.84 4.74 0.55
N ASP A 173 -4.19 5.72 1.16
CA ASP A 173 -4.73 6.44 2.30
C ASP A 173 -5.54 7.67 1.87
N GLY A 174 -6.70 7.89 2.47
CA GLY A 174 -7.48 9.12 2.30
C GLY A 174 -8.33 9.17 1.02
N PHE A 175 -9.10 8.13 0.71
CA PHE A 175 -9.98 8.14 -0.47
C PHE A 175 -11.02 9.26 -0.44
N ASP A 176 -11.51 9.62 0.75
CA ASP A 176 -12.41 10.74 0.97
C ASP A 176 -11.76 12.12 0.84
N GLU A 177 -10.42 12.20 0.75
CA GLU A 177 -9.67 13.43 0.54
C GLU A 177 -9.55 13.80 -0.95
N ILE A 178 -9.95 12.89 -1.85
CA ILE A 178 -10.07 13.16 -3.28
C ILE A 178 -11.21 14.18 -3.49
N LYS A 179 -11.01 15.13 -4.41
CA LYS A 179 -12.04 16.10 -4.77
C LYS A 179 -13.33 15.36 -5.17
N THR A 180 -14.47 15.80 -4.62
CA THR A 180 -15.78 15.14 -4.81
C THR A 180 -16.14 14.91 -6.29
N GLY A 181 -15.76 15.82 -7.19
CA GLY A 181 -16.01 15.68 -8.63
C GLY A 181 -15.22 14.55 -9.31
N GLU A 182 -14.14 14.08 -8.70
CA GLU A 182 -13.24 13.07 -9.27
C GLU A 182 -13.48 11.67 -8.72
N MET A 183 -14.13 11.55 -7.56
CA MET A 183 -14.32 10.26 -6.88
C MET A 183 -14.95 9.20 -7.79
N GLY A 184 -15.99 9.57 -8.56
CA GLY A 184 -16.60 8.66 -9.53
C GLY A 184 -15.69 8.26 -10.71
N ARG A 185 -14.76 9.14 -11.11
CA ARG A 185 -13.71 8.81 -12.09
C ARG A 185 -12.75 7.79 -11.48
N ILE A 186 -12.27 8.03 -10.26
CA ILE A 186 -11.31 7.15 -9.57
C ILE A 186 -11.89 5.76 -9.31
N VAL A 187 -13.16 5.64 -8.91
CA VAL A 187 -13.83 4.33 -8.78
C VAL A 187 -13.79 3.55 -10.10
N LYS A 188 -14.15 4.20 -11.22
CA LYS A 188 -14.09 3.57 -12.55
C LYS A 188 -12.68 3.18 -12.95
N GLU A 189 -11.68 3.95 -12.53
CA GLU A 189 -10.27 3.61 -12.76
C GLU A 189 -9.81 2.42 -11.92
N PHE A 190 -10.24 2.32 -10.65
CA PHE A 190 -10.04 1.12 -9.83
C PHE A 190 -10.64 -0.13 -10.49
N GLU A 191 -11.88 -0.05 -10.98
CA GLU A 191 -12.52 -1.17 -11.67
C GLU A 191 -11.71 -1.61 -12.91
N LYS A 192 -11.20 -0.65 -13.69
CA LYS A 192 -10.33 -0.93 -14.84
C LYS A 192 -9.02 -1.58 -14.40
N LEU A 193 -8.40 -1.09 -13.33
CA LEU A 193 -7.17 -1.65 -12.77
C LEU A 193 -7.35 -3.09 -12.29
N ILE A 194 -8.44 -3.38 -11.56
CA ILE A 194 -8.74 -4.74 -11.08
C ILE A 194 -8.93 -5.70 -12.26
N LYS A 195 -9.59 -5.27 -13.34
CA LYS A 195 -9.75 -6.07 -14.56
C LYS A 195 -8.41 -6.28 -15.27
N LYS A 196 -7.55 -5.25 -15.32
CA LYS A 196 -6.23 -5.29 -15.97
C LYS A 196 -5.21 -6.11 -15.18
N PHE A 197 -5.29 -6.09 -13.86
CA PHE A 197 -4.39 -6.75 -12.92
C PHE A 197 -5.19 -7.61 -11.93
N PRO A 198 -5.61 -8.83 -12.31
CA PRO A 198 -6.48 -9.66 -11.47
C PRO A 198 -5.89 -10.07 -10.12
N LYS A 199 -4.55 -10.07 -9.99
CA LYS A 199 -3.83 -10.36 -8.73
C LYS A 199 -3.51 -9.10 -7.91
N LEU A 200 -4.05 -7.93 -8.29
CA LEU A 200 -3.83 -6.67 -7.59
C LEU A 200 -4.37 -6.76 -6.17
N ASN A 201 -3.49 -6.54 -5.20
CA ASN A 201 -3.85 -6.44 -3.79
C ASN A 201 -3.80 -4.98 -3.35
N PHE A 202 -4.82 -4.54 -2.62
CA PHE A 202 -4.85 -3.18 -2.11
C PHE A 202 -5.64 -3.05 -0.81
N ILE A 203 -5.27 -2.05 -0.04
CA ILE A 203 -5.98 -1.56 1.13
C ILE A 203 -6.25 -0.08 0.90
N VAL A 204 -7.50 0.33 1.07
CA VAL A 204 -7.93 1.72 0.96
C VAL A 204 -8.44 2.17 2.33
N SER A 205 -8.11 3.39 2.74
CA SER A 205 -8.81 4.04 3.86
C SER A 205 -9.78 5.10 3.37
N SER A 206 -10.88 5.28 4.12
CA SER A 206 -11.83 6.37 3.90
C SER A 206 -12.52 6.76 5.21
N ARG A 207 -13.11 7.95 5.27
CA ARG A 207 -14.13 8.29 6.27
C ARG A 207 -15.43 7.52 6.02
N PRO A 208 -16.27 7.28 7.04
CA PRO A 208 -17.62 6.78 6.83
C PRO A 208 -18.38 7.78 5.96
N GLU A 209 -18.96 7.32 4.86
CA GLU A 209 -19.75 8.19 4.00
C GLU A 209 -21.18 8.27 4.55
N GLU A 210 -21.59 9.44 5.02
CA GLU A 210 -22.94 9.63 5.58
C GLU A 210 -24.06 9.47 4.55
N ASN A 211 -23.79 9.47 3.23
CA ASN A 211 -24.84 9.39 2.18
C ASN A 211 -24.34 9.09 0.74
N ARG A 212 -23.20 8.44 0.56
CA ARG A 212 -22.61 8.21 -0.76
C ARG A 212 -22.10 6.77 -0.87
N THR A 213 -22.69 6.00 -1.77
CA THR A 213 -22.30 4.61 -2.02
C THR A 213 -21.37 4.55 -3.21
N TYR A 214 -20.07 4.39 -2.95
CA TYR A 214 -19.08 4.01 -3.95
C TYR A 214 -18.55 2.63 -3.59
N ALA A 215 -19.00 1.58 -4.30
CA ALA A 215 -18.55 0.23 -4.02
C ALA A 215 -17.21 -0.04 -4.70
N LEU A 216 -16.10 0.09 -3.95
CA LEU A 216 -14.76 -0.32 -4.41
C LEU A 216 -14.56 -1.85 -4.34
N THR A 217 -15.46 -2.56 -3.66
CA THR A 217 -15.28 -3.99 -3.32
C THR A 217 -16.53 -4.86 -3.49
N ASP A 218 -17.55 -4.45 -4.25
CA ASP A 218 -18.67 -5.36 -4.57
C ASP A 218 -18.22 -6.44 -5.58
N SER A 219 -17.49 -7.43 -5.08
CA SER A 219 -17.07 -8.62 -5.82
C SER A 219 -18.19 -9.66 -5.94
N LYS A 220 -19.47 -9.28 -5.83
CA LYS A 220 -20.62 -10.20 -6.04
C LYS A 220 -20.99 -10.46 -7.50
N LYS A 221 -20.12 -10.11 -8.45
CA LYS A 221 -20.27 -10.54 -9.85
C LYS A 221 -18.89 -10.87 -10.42
N TYR A 222 -18.34 -12.03 -10.09
CA TYR A 222 -17.59 -12.94 -10.97
C TYR A 222 -17.31 -14.24 -10.21
#